data_AF-A0A5C3NTX5-F1
#
_entry.id   AF-A0A5C3NTX5-F1
#
_cell.length_a   1.000
_cell.length_b   1.000
_cell.length_c   1.000
_cell.angle_alpha   90.00
_cell.angle_beta   90.00
_cell.angle_gamma   90.00
#
_symmetry.space_group_name_H-M   'P 1'
#
loop_
_entity.id
_entity.type
_entity.pdbx_description
1 polymer ?
#
loop_
_entity_poly.entity_id
_entity_poly.type
_entity_poly.pdbx_seq_one_letter_code
_entity_poly.pdbx_strand_id
1 'polypeptide(L)'
;MEQASSSTKKPRGEDGLGGQAGLRKDEELWYEDGTIVVVAGNIEFRVYKGVLAAHSPVFADMFSLPQPQPTSVSQSLEEPQCCPVVSVNDSPEDLRLILKAILPNKDGRHVSFVQRRKGQRSSFDQISAYARLGHKYQIDHLVSQAVDYLKDHFTDHFDKWCKRDYVPEGFRTVHAIGVVNIARLTSCDSILPVALAVCCTLDAKHLLRGFKRQDGTREKLCEEDLVRCLRAKETLMQEASAALLKAFSSLLGYVCDNPVCRPGLHKLLNDIAADAGAVADEHPFRDWDNAGYADWFEGSPVCASCQDCLRKVLQAYQVLIWIRLPEIFGLKIEGWGLSAADSDSDSDTVW
;
A
#
# COMPACT_ATOMS: atom_id res chain seq x y z
N MET A 1 70.81 5.80 -29.57
CA MET A 1 69.65 4.92 -29.36
C MET A 1 68.52 5.80 -28.81
N GLU A 2 67.95 6.73 -29.57
CA GLU A 2 67.31 6.60 -30.89
C GLU A 2 65.94 5.92 -30.80
N GLN A 3 64.91 6.77 -30.90
CA GLN A 3 63.58 6.55 -31.51
C GLN A 3 62.61 5.56 -30.82
N ALA A 4 61.29 5.72 -30.82
CA ALA A 4 60.41 6.72 -31.42
C ALA A 4 59.03 6.69 -30.73
N SER A 5 58.36 7.83 -30.84
CA SER A 5 56.92 8.04 -30.73
C SER A 5 56.14 7.07 -31.64
N SER A 6 55.03 6.50 -31.16
CA SER A 6 54.01 5.92 -32.02
C SER A 6 52.62 6.32 -31.52
N SER A 7 52.05 7.25 -32.27
CA SER A 7 50.67 7.68 -32.23
C SER A 7 49.86 6.69 -33.06
N THR A 8 48.89 6.00 -32.46
CA THR A 8 47.98 5.12 -33.21
C THR A 8 46.55 5.66 -33.11
N LYS A 9 46.07 6.11 -34.26
CA LYS A 9 44.72 6.60 -34.55
C LYS A 9 43.62 5.63 -34.11
N LYS A 10 42.52 6.21 -33.60
CA LYS A 10 41.19 5.58 -33.46
C LYS A 10 40.76 4.83 -34.72
N PRO A 11 40.11 3.66 -34.60
CA PRO A 11 39.04 3.30 -35.51
C PRO A 11 37.71 3.86 -34.99
N ARG A 12 37.02 4.56 -35.89
CA ARG A 12 35.61 4.93 -35.80
C ARG A 12 34.80 3.75 -36.31
N GLY A 13 33.90 3.25 -35.47
CA GLY A 13 32.89 2.24 -35.79
C GLY A 13 32.23 1.85 -34.47
N GLU A 14 30.94 1.63 -34.36
CA GLU A 14 29.80 1.80 -35.25
C GLU A 14 28.62 1.94 -34.28
N ASP A 15 27.64 2.73 -34.66
CA ASP A 15 26.48 3.06 -33.83
C ASP A 15 25.85 1.79 -33.23
N GLY A 16 25.84 1.74 -31.90
CA GLY A 16 25.14 0.73 -31.14
C GLY A 16 23.64 0.86 -31.38
N LEU A 17 23.17 0.10 -32.35
CA LEU A 17 21.76 -0.21 -32.61
C LEU A 17 21.08 -0.58 -31.29
N GLY A 18 20.27 0.36 -30.77
CA GLY A 18 19.29 0.07 -29.75
C GLY A 18 18.36 -1.01 -30.29
N GLY A 19 18.46 -2.22 -29.74
CA GLY A 19 17.58 -3.33 -30.10
C GLY A 19 16.13 -2.92 -29.86
N GLN A 20 15.37 -2.76 -30.94
CA GLN A 20 13.92 -2.74 -30.88
C GLN A 20 13.48 -4.12 -30.38
N ALA A 21 13.15 -4.22 -29.09
CA ALA A 21 12.44 -5.37 -28.59
C ALA A 21 11.13 -5.48 -29.39
N GLY A 22 10.95 -6.58 -30.13
CA GLY A 22 9.76 -6.80 -30.95
C GLY A 22 8.48 -6.76 -30.10
N LEU A 23 7.40 -6.29 -30.70
CA LEU A 23 6.06 -6.39 -30.11
C LEU A 23 5.72 -7.87 -29.90
N ARG A 24 5.17 -8.20 -28.72
CA ARG A 24 4.71 -9.54 -28.38
C ARG A 24 3.23 -9.52 -28.02
N LYS A 25 2.51 -10.54 -28.46
CA LYS A 25 1.10 -10.74 -28.15
C LYS A 25 0.95 -11.29 -26.73
N ASP A 26 -0.02 -10.79 -25.98
CA ASP A 26 -0.35 -11.35 -24.67
C ASP A 26 -1.06 -12.71 -24.83
N GLU A 27 -0.54 -13.78 -24.25
CA GLU A 27 -1.11 -15.13 -24.43
C GLU A 27 -2.51 -15.27 -23.80
N GLU A 28 -2.79 -14.52 -22.75
CA GLU A 28 -4.03 -14.64 -21.99
C GLU A 28 -5.13 -13.74 -22.57
N LEU A 29 -4.78 -12.50 -22.90
CA LEU A 29 -5.68 -11.44 -23.39
C LEU A 29 -5.53 -11.21 -24.90
N TRP A 30 -5.43 -12.31 -25.65
CA TRP A 30 -5.57 -12.33 -27.10
C TRP A 30 -6.84 -13.10 -27.48
N TYR A 31 -7.85 -12.37 -27.94
CA TYR A 31 -9.12 -12.90 -28.44
C TYR A 31 -9.11 -12.86 -29.97
N GLU A 32 -9.34 -13.99 -30.63
CA GLU A 32 -9.29 -14.08 -32.11
C GLU A 32 -10.40 -13.27 -32.80
N ASP A 33 -11.52 -13.08 -32.12
CA ASP A 33 -12.65 -12.24 -32.50
C ASP A 33 -12.58 -10.82 -31.87
N GLY A 34 -11.45 -10.47 -31.26
CA GLY A 34 -11.24 -9.15 -30.67
C GLY A 34 -11.30 -8.04 -31.74
N THR A 35 -11.93 -6.93 -31.37
CA THR A 35 -12.29 -5.81 -32.25
C THR A 35 -11.38 -4.59 -32.13
N ILE A 36 -10.39 -4.63 -31.23
CA ILE A 36 -9.32 -3.63 -31.12
C ILE A 36 -8.04 -4.27 -30.59
N VAL A 37 -6.89 -3.76 -31.01
CA VAL A 37 -5.58 -4.06 -30.41
C VAL A 37 -5.12 -2.87 -29.59
N VAL A 38 -4.88 -3.07 -28.30
CA VAL A 38 -4.28 -2.08 -27.40
C VAL A 38 -2.83 -2.45 -27.17
N VAL A 39 -1.91 -1.54 -27.45
CA VAL A 39 -0.47 -1.72 -27.30
C VAL A 39 -0.01 -0.98 -26.05
N ALA A 40 0.66 -1.67 -25.12
CA ALA A 40 1.25 -1.05 -23.94
C ALA A 40 2.70 -1.53 -23.80
N GLY A 41 3.66 -0.59 -23.88
CA GLY A 41 5.08 -0.93 -23.96
C GLY A 41 5.36 -1.83 -25.17
N ASN A 42 5.82 -3.06 -24.92
CA ASN A 42 6.08 -4.06 -25.96
C ASN A 42 4.99 -5.16 -26.04
N ILE A 43 3.83 -4.99 -25.38
CA ILE A 43 2.75 -5.98 -25.36
C ILE A 43 1.56 -5.51 -26.18
N GLU A 44 1.00 -6.43 -26.96
CA GLU A 44 -0.25 -6.26 -27.68
C GLU A 44 -1.37 -7.07 -27.02
N PHE A 45 -2.47 -6.39 -26.71
CA PHE A 45 -3.69 -6.98 -26.17
C PHE A 45 -4.79 -6.88 -27.22
N ARG A 46 -5.27 -8.00 -27.76
CA ARG A 46 -6.37 -8.01 -28.73
C ARG A 46 -7.68 -8.30 -28.00
N VAL A 47 -8.51 -7.27 -27.82
CA VAL A 47 -9.67 -7.26 -26.91
C VAL A 47 -10.91 -6.63 -27.58
N TYR A 48 -12.01 -6.45 -26.85
CA TYR A 48 -13.27 -5.94 -27.41
C TYR A 48 -13.44 -4.44 -27.18
N LYS A 49 -13.48 -3.67 -28.28
CA LYS A 49 -13.67 -2.21 -28.29
C LYS A 49 -14.91 -1.78 -27.50
N GLY A 50 -16.04 -2.44 -27.74
CA GLY A 50 -17.33 -2.11 -27.11
C GLY A 50 -17.32 -2.30 -25.59
N VAL A 51 -16.65 -3.36 -25.10
CA VAL A 51 -16.54 -3.62 -23.66
C VAL A 51 -15.67 -2.58 -22.98
N LEU A 52 -14.52 -2.25 -23.57
CA LEU A 52 -13.65 -1.18 -23.04
C LEU A 52 -14.38 0.16 -22.97
N ALA A 53 -15.07 0.55 -24.06
CA ALA A 53 -15.82 1.80 -24.11
C ALA A 53 -17.00 1.83 -23.11
N ALA A 54 -17.64 0.68 -22.84
CA ALA A 54 -18.72 0.59 -21.87
C ALA A 54 -18.24 0.78 -20.42
N HIS A 55 -17.02 0.36 -20.10
CA HIS A 55 -16.45 0.48 -18.75
C HIS A 55 -15.60 1.73 -18.54
N SER A 56 -15.19 2.41 -19.61
CA SER A 56 -14.28 3.56 -19.55
C SER A 56 -14.72 4.63 -20.56
N PRO A 57 -15.25 5.76 -20.07
CA PRO A 57 -15.53 6.93 -20.91
C PRO A 57 -14.29 7.42 -21.65
N VAL A 58 -13.12 7.39 -21.01
CA VAL A 58 -11.84 7.80 -21.63
C VAL A 58 -11.48 6.93 -22.84
N PHE A 59 -11.66 5.60 -22.73
CA PHE A 59 -11.47 4.72 -23.90
C PHE A 59 -12.56 4.96 -24.96
N ALA A 60 -13.81 5.20 -24.56
CA ALA A 60 -14.89 5.54 -25.51
C ALA A 60 -14.54 6.79 -26.34
N ASP A 61 -14.08 7.85 -25.67
CA ASP A 61 -13.66 9.10 -26.32
C ASP A 61 -12.43 8.88 -27.20
N MET A 62 -11.40 8.18 -26.69
CA MET A 62 -10.19 7.84 -27.44
C MET A 62 -10.49 7.10 -28.74
N PHE A 63 -11.52 6.26 -28.74
CA PHE A 63 -11.95 5.47 -29.89
C PHE A 63 -12.89 6.22 -30.85
N SER A 64 -13.42 7.37 -30.44
CA SER A 64 -14.28 8.23 -31.25
C SER A 64 -13.50 9.19 -32.15
N LEU A 65 -12.24 9.47 -31.77
CA LEU A 65 -11.36 10.37 -32.53
C LEU A 65 -10.86 9.70 -33.82
N PRO A 66 -10.69 10.47 -34.92
CA PRO A 66 -10.08 9.94 -36.14
C PRO A 66 -8.66 9.47 -35.84
N GLN A 67 -8.40 8.17 -35.99
CA GLN A 67 -7.03 7.65 -35.85
C GLN A 67 -6.19 8.12 -37.05
N PRO A 68 -4.94 8.57 -36.84
CA PRO A 68 -4.03 8.83 -37.95
C PRO A 68 -3.86 7.54 -38.75
N GLN A 69 -4.00 7.63 -40.08
CA GLN A 69 -3.88 6.48 -40.96
C GLN A 69 -2.52 5.81 -40.75
N PRO A 70 -2.46 4.46 -40.69
CA PRO A 70 -1.19 3.77 -40.49
C PRO A 70 -0.28 3.99 -41.69
N THR A 71 0.77 4.79 -41.52
CA THR A 71 1.92 4.79 -42.41
C THR A 71 2.66 3.46 -42.27
N SER A 72 2.38 2.55 -43.20
CA SER A 72 3.24 1.43 -43.62
C SER A 72 3.78 0.54 -42.49
N VAL A 73 2.94 -0.39 -42.03
CA VAL A 73 3.40 -1.71 -41.57
C VAL A 73 3.00 -2.72 -42.65
N SER A 74 3.97 -3.51 -43.06
CA SER A 74 3.98 -4.45 -44.18
C SER A 74 2.62 -5.12 -44.48
N GLN A 75 2.02 -4.71 -45.59
CA GLN A 75 0.88 -5.39 -46.20
C GLN A 75 1.38 -6.72 -46.80
N SER A 76 1.37 -7.80 -46.02
CA SER A 76 1.17 -9.13 -46.57
C SER A 76 -0.32 -9.30 -46.85
N LEU A 77 -0.64 -9.46 -48.12
CA LEU A 77 -1.98 -9.72 -48.66
C LEU A 77 -2.57 -10.97 -47.98
N GLU A 78 -3.88 -10.93 -47.72
CA GLU A 78 -4.76 -11.97 -47.10
C GLU A 78 -5.04 -11.82 -45.59
N GLU A 79 -5.80 -10.78 -45.21
CA GLU A 79 -6.86 -10.86 -44.17
C GLU A 79 -7.72 -9.57 -44.18
N PRO A 80 -9.03 -9.65 -44.51
CA PRO A 80 -9.91 -8.48 -44.55
C PRO A 80 -10.53 -8.24 -43.17
N GLN A 81 -9.79 -7.60 -42.27
CA GLN A 81 -10.31 -6.81 -41.14
C GLN A 81 -9.13 -6.08 -40.49
N CYS A 82 -8.90 -4.82 -40.88
CA CYS A 82 -7.91 -3.97 -40.24
C CYS A 82 -8.41 -3.64 -38.82
N CYS A 83 -8.07 -4.49 -37.86
CA CYS A 83 -8.41 -4.30 -36.46
C CYS A 83 -7.70 -3.03 -35.96
N PRO A 84 -8.42 -2.01 -35.47
CA PRO A 84 -7.80 -0.75 -35.08
C PRO A 84 -6.77 -0.97 -33.97
N VAL A 85 -5.63 -0.27 -34.06
CA VAL A 85 -4.52 -0.38 -33.10
C VAL A 85 -4.40 0.93 -32.34
N VAL A 86 -4.39 0.88 -31.02
CA VAL A 86 -4.23 2.04 -30.13
C VAL A 86 -3.07 1.80 -29.19
N SER A 87 -2.14 2.75 -29.11
CA SER A 87 -1.01 2.68 -28.18
C SER A 87 -1.30 3.49 -26.92
N VAL A 88 -0.99 2.93 -25.75
CA VAL A 88 -1.08 3.57 -24.45
C VAL A 88 0.27 3.55 -23.74
N ASN A 89 0.51 4.55 -22.90
CA ASN A 89 1.78 4.71 -22.16
C ASN A 89 1.82 3.97 -20.81
N ASP A 90 0.81 3.13 -20.52
CA ASP A 90 0.73 2.41 -19.25
C ASP A 90 1.64 1.20 -19.21
N SER A 91 1.95 0.75 -17.99
CA SER A 91 2.59 -0.55 -17.78
C SER A 91 1.71 -1.66 -18.36
N PRO A 92 2.27 -2.56 -19.18
CA PRO A 92 1.51 -3.72 -19.64
C PRO A 92 1.03 -4.63 -18.49
N GLU A 93 1.75 -4.68 -17.37
CA GLU A 93 1.36 -5.41 -16.17
C GLU A 93 0.12 -4.81 -15.51
N ASP A 94 0.09 -3.49 -15.30
CA ASP A 94 -1.07 -2.79 -14.74
C ASP A 94 -2.28 -2.86 -15.69
N LEU A 95 -2.06 -2.66 -17.00
CA LEU A 95 -3.12 -2.73 -17.98
C LEU A 95 -3.75 -4.13 -18.03
N ARG A 96 -2.92 -5.19 -17.99
CA ARG A 96 -3.41 -6.57 -17.91
C ARG A 96 -4.34 -6.79 -16.72
N LEU A 97 -4.02 -6.22 -15.56
CA LEU A 97 -4.87 -6.33 -14.35
C LEU A 97 -6.24 -5.67 -14.56
N ILE A 98 -6.30 -4.48 -15.14
CA ILE A 98 -7.56 -3.78 -15.46
C ILE A 98 -8.35 -4.57 -16.51
N LEU A 99 -7.70 -5.00 -17.59
CA LEU A 99 -8.34 -5.72 -18.69
C LEU A 99 -8.97 -7.04 -18.19
N LYS A 100 -8.28 -7.79 -17.33
CA LYS A 100 -8.83 -8.99 -16.69
C LYS A 100 -10.05 -8.71 -15.80
N ALA A 101 -10.15 -7.50 -15.24
CA ALA A 101 -11.27 -7.14 -14.37
C ALA A 101 -12.55 -6.84 -15.16
N ILE A 102 -12.42 -6.27 -16.36
CA ILE A 102 -13.55 -5.78 -17.17
C ILE A 102 -13.91 -6.70 -18.34
N LEU A 103 -12.98 -7.51 -18.83
CA LEU A 103 -13.23 -8.44 -19.92
C LEU A 103 -13.77 -9.78 -19.39
N PRO A 104 -14.62 -10.48 -20.18
CA PRO A 104 -15.06 -11.81 -19.83
C PRO A 104 -13.87 -12.77 -19.80
N ASN A 105 -13.73 -13.51 -18.69
CA ASN A 105 -12.75 -14.60 -18.64
C ASN A 105 -13.11 -15.67 -19.68
N LYS A 106 -12.08 -16.33 -20.23
CA LYS A 106 -12.22 -17.46 -21.18
C LYS A 106 -13.09 -18.61 -20.63
N ASP A 107 -13.24 -18.71 -19.32
CA ASP A 107 -14.11 -19.69 -18.64
C ASP A 107 -15.57 -19.25 -18.44
N GLY A 108 -15.99 -18.12 -19.04
CA GLY A 108 -17.38 -17.62 -18.97
C GLY A 108 -17.82 -17.08 -17.61
N ARG A 109 -16.89 -16.95 -16.64
CA ARG A 109 -17.16 -16.36 -15.33
C ARG A 109 -16.73 -14.89 -15.35
N HIS A 110 -17.67 -13.97 -15.18
CA HIS A 110 -17.32 -12.58 -14.86
C HIS A 110 -16.54 -12.58 -13.54
N VAL A 111 -15.26 -12.21 -13.57
CA VAL A 111 -14.51 -11.95 -12.33
C VAL A 111 -14.82 -10.52 -11.93
N SER A 112 -16.07 -10.28 -11.56
CA SER A 112 -16.37 -9.12 -10.74
C SER A 112 -15.51 -9.24 -9.48
N PHE A 113 -14.79 -8.19 -9.10
CA PHE A 113 -14.15 -8.13 -7.78
C PHE A 113 -15.15 -8.38 -6.63
N VAL A 114 -16.45 -8.14 -6.87
CA VAL A 114 -17.55 -8.45 -5.92
C VAL A 114 -17.77 -9.97 -5.78
N GLN A 115 -17.38 -10.77 -6.77
CA GLN A 115 -17.37 -12.24 -6.72
C GLN A 115 -16.00 -12.79 -6.30
N ARG A 116 -15.37 -12.18 -5.29
CA ARG A 116 -14.29 -12.86 -4.57
C ARG A 116 -14.86 -14.12 -3.93
N ARG A 117 -14.29 -15.28 -4.30
CA ARG A 117 -14.34 -16.46 -3.45
C ARG A 117 -13.80 -16.04 -2.08
N LYS A 118 -14.51 -16.37 -0.99
CA LYS A 118 -13.97 -16.25 0.37
C LYS A 118 -12.55 -16.83 0.37
N GLY A 119 -11.54 -15.99 0.67
CA GLY A 119 -10.14 -16.38 0.74
C GLY A 119 -9.23 -15.94 -0.42
N GLN A 120 -9.72 -15.27 -1.47
CA GLN A 120 -8.82 -14.76 -2.52
C GLN A 120 -8.13 -13.46 -2.07
N ARG A 121 -6.81 -13.50 -1.90
CA ARG A 121 -5.93 -12.39 -1.46
C ARG A 121 -5.68 -11.40 -2.62
N SER A 122 -5.68 -10.09 -2.34
CA SER A 122 -5.32 -9.08 -3.36
C SER A 122 -3.87 -8.71 -3.20
N SER A 123 -3.12 -8.70 -4.30
CA SER A 123 -1.79 -8.10 -4.30
C SER A 123 -1.90 -6.58 -4.28
N PHE A 124 -0.86 -5.92 -3.77
CA PHE A 124 -0.74 -4.46 -3.90
C PHE A 124 -0.79 -4.01 -5.37
N ASP A 125 -0.14 -4.74 -6.28
CA ASP A 125 -0.12 -4.38 -7.70
C ASP A 125 -1.53 -4.33 -8.30
N GLN A 126 -2.42 -5.27 -7.92
CA GLN A 126 -3.83 -5.24 -8.33
C GLN A 126 -4.55 -4.00 -7.80
N ILE A 127 -4.46 -3.73 -6.49
CA ILE A 127 -5.13 -2.59 -5.87
C ILE A 127 -4.60 -1.27 -6.44
N SER A 128 -3.28 -1.17 -6.67
CA SER A 128 -2.63 -0.02 -7.27
C SER A 128 -3.07 0.18 -8.73
N ALA A 129 -3.14 -0.88 -9.53
CA ALA A 129 -3.64 -0.79 -10.90
C ALA A 129 -5.09 -0.31 -10.93
N TYR A 130 -5.97 -0.89 -10.11
CA TYR A 130 -7.38 -0.52 -10.04
C TYR A 130 -7.59 0.93 -9.61
N ALA A 131 -6.85 1.40 -8.60
CA ALA A 131 -6.92 2.79 -8.18
C ALA A 131 -6.37 3.74 -9.26
N ARG A 132 -5.17 3.47 -9.80
CA ARG A 132 -4.45 4.42 -10.67
C ARG A 132 -4.97 4.43 -12.10
N LEU A 133 -5.04 3.27 -12.75
CA LEU A 133 -5.55 3.16 -14.10
C LEU A 133 -7.07 3.32 -14.10
N GLY A 134 -7.77 2.82 -13.07
CA GLY A 134 -9.20 3.11 -12.94
C GLY A 134 -9.47 4.60 -12.85
N HIS A 135 -8.69 5.36 -12.05
CA HIS A 135 -8.83 6.81 -12.00
C HIS A 135 -8.46 7.49 -13.34
N LYS A 136 -7.36 7.06 -13.98
CA LYS A 136 -6.91 7.59 -15.28
C LYS A 136 -7.93 7.38 -16.40
N TYR A 137 -8.56 6.21 -16.42
CA TYR A 137 -9.50 5.79 -17.46
C TYR A 137 -10.97 5.95 -17.05
N GLN A 138 -11.25 6.57 -15.90
CA GLN A 138 -12.60 6.77 -15.36
C GLN A 138 -13.41 5.47 -15.25
N ILE A 139 -12.76 4.42 -14.75
CA ILE A 139 -13.37 3.12 -14.43
C ILE A 139 -13.76 3.13 -12.95
N ASP A 140 -14.75 3.96 -12.61
CA ASP A 140 -15.04 4.36 -11.22
C ASP A 140 -15.30 3.18 -10.28
N HIS A 141 -15.97 2.13 -10.76
CA HIS A 141 -16.24 0.95 -9.95
C HIS A 141 -14.97 0.23 -9.47
N LEU A 142 -13.88 0.22 -10.25
CA LEU A 142 -12.60 -0.35 -9.83
C LEU A 142 -11.89 0.56 -8.81
N VAL A 143 -12.00 1.88 -8.99
CA VAL A 143 -11.46 2.86 -8.04
C VAL A 143 -12.14 2.70 -6.69
N SER A 144 -13.48 2.70 -6.66
CA SER A 144 -14.26 2.51 -5.42
C SER A 144 -13.90 1.21 -4.73
N GLN A 145 -13.80 0.10 -5.47
CA GLN A 145 -13.39 -1.19 -4.90
C GLN A 145 -12.00 -1.19 -4.29
N ALA A 146 -11.03 -0.55 -4.95
CA ALA A 146 -9.68 -0.41 -4.41
C ALA A 146 -9.67 0.45 -3.15
N VAL A 147 -10.40 1.57 -3.14
CA VAL A 147 -10.51 2.47 -1.99
C VAL A 147 -11.22 1.80 -0.82
N ASP A 148 -12.33 1.10 -1.05
CA ASP A 148 -13.08 0.40 0.00
C ASP A 148 -12.23 -0.69 0.64
N TYR A 149 -11.46 -1.44 -0.17
CA TYR A 149 -10.51 -2.42 0.33
C TYR A 149 -9.45 -1.75 1.22
N LEU A 150 -8.89 -0.62 0.79
CA LEU A 150 -7.89 0.11 1.57
C LEU A 150 -8.50 0.70 2.85
N LYS A 151 -9.74 1.21 2.84
CA LYS A 151 -10.45 1.70 4.03
C LYS A 151 -10.70 0.61 5.06
N ASP A 152 -10.99 -0.62 4.62
CA ASP A 152 -11.16 -1.74 5.56
C ASP A 152 -9.88 -2.04 6.34
N HIS A 153 -8.72 -1.94 5.68
CA HIS A 153 -7.43 -2.30 6.24
C HIS A 153 -6.69 -1.15 6.93
N PHE A 154 -6.69 0.05 6.33
CA PHE A 154 -6.12 1.29 6.87
C PHE A 154 -7.21 2.12 7.53
N THR A 155 -7.92 1.48 8.47
CA THR A 155 -9.12 2.00 9.14
C THR A 155 -8.78 2.94 10.30
N ASP A 156 -9.66 3.90 10.55
CA ASP A 156 -9.68 4.80 11.72
C ASP A 156 -10.15 4.12 13.03
N HIS A 157 -10.56 2.85 12.98
CA HIS A 157 -10.98 2.07 14.14
C HIS A 157 -9.79 1.36 14.80
N PHE A 158 -9.33 1.87 15.95
CA PHE A 158 -8.18 1.32 16.69
C PHE A 158 -8.31 -0.19 16.95
N ASP A 159 -9.44 -0.63 17.51
CA ASP A 159 -9.66 -2.05 17.88
C ASP A 159 -9.63 -3.01 16.70
N LYS A 160 -10.02 -2.52 15.52
CA LYS A 160 -10.01 -3.29 14.28
C LYS A 160 -8.59 -3.38 13.72
N TRP A 161 -7.84 -2.29 13.82
CA TRP A 161 -6.49 -2.20 13.27
C TRP A 161 -5.45 -2.89 14.16
N CYS A 162 -5.49 -2.71 15.49
CA CYS A 162 -4.48 -3.26 16.41
C CYS A 162 -4.42 -4.80 16.39
N LYS A 163 -5.51 -5.49 16.07
CA LYS A 163 -5.60 -6.96 15.99
C LYS A 163 -5.13 -7.54 14.64
N ARG A 164 -4.68 -6.70 13.72
CA ARG A 164 -4.30 -7.08 12.35
C ARG A 164 -2.81 -6.81 12.13
N ASP A 165 -2.25 -7.46 11.12
CA ASP A 165 -0.96 -7.03 10.56
C ASP A 165 -1.09 -5.60 9.99
N TYR A 166 0.01 -4.84 10.01
CA TYR A 166 0.04 -3.45 9.53
C TYR A 166 -0.48 -3.25 8.11
N VAL A 167 -0.35 -4.29 7.28
CA VAL A 167 -0.78 -4.28 5.89
C VAL A 167 -1.58 -5.55 5.58
N PRO A 168 -2.48 -5.49 4.59
CA PRO A 168 -3.24 -6.66 4.17
C PRO A 168 -2.37 -7.83 3.73
N GLU A 169 -2.90 -9.05 3.86
CA GLU A 169 -2.23 -10.22 3.34
C GLU A 169 -2.02 -10.12 1.81
N GLY A 170 -0.77 -10.31 1.36
CA GLY A 170 -0.35 -10.05 -0.03
C GLY A 170 0.33 -8.70 -0.25
N PHE A 171 0.42 -7.88 0.80
CA PHE A 171 1.18 -6.64 0.81
C PHE A 171 2.50 -6.83 1.59
N ARG A 172 3.42 -5.88 1.38
CA ARG A 172 4.60 -5.67 2.24
C ARG A 172 4.44 -4.32 2.90
N THR A 173 5.03 -4.11 4.07
CA THR A 173 4.98 -2.82 4.79
C THR A 173 5.39 -1.64 3.90
N VAL A 174 6.40 -1.82 3.05
CA VAL A 174 6.85 -0.79 2.09
C VAL A 174 5.76 -0.33 1.11
N HIS A 175 4.74 -1.15 0.86
CA HIS A 175 3.61 -0.79 0.01
C HIS A 175 2.70 0.27 0.65
N ALA A 176 2.82 0.56 1.96
CA ALA A 176 2.13 1.67 2.60
C ALA A 176 2.45 3.02 1.92
N ILE A 177 3.67 3.16 1.36
CA ILE A 177 4.03 4.33 0.52
C ILE A 177 3.07 4.48 -0.67
N GLY A 178 2.79 3.37 -1.35
CA GLY A 178 1.85 3.34 -2.46
C GLY A 178 0.41 3.60 -2.02
N VAL A 179 0.03 3.15 -0.81
CA VAL A 179 -1.29 3.44 -0.22
C VAL A 179 -1.46 4.92 0.08
N VAL A 180 -0.45 5.60 0.64
CA VAL A 180 -0.45 7.06 0.82
C VAL A 180 -0.67 7.75 -0.53
N ASN A 181 0.08 7.36 -1.55
CA ASN A 181 -0.06 7.98 -2.87
C ASN A 181 -1.42 7.70 -3.54
N ILE A 182 -2.00 6.52 -3.31
CA ILE A 182 -3.37 6.22 -3.76
C ILE A 182 -4.38 7.07 -3.01
N ALA A 183 -4.24 7.21 -1.68
CA ALA A 183 -5.11 8.06 -0.87
C ALA A 183 -5.10 9.51 -1.36
N ARG A 184 -3.92 10.06 -1.67
CA ARG A 184 -3.77 11.39 -2.27
C ARG A 184 -4.41 11.48 -3.65
N LEU A 185 -4.20 10.47 -4.51
CA LEU A 185 -4.78 10.43 -5.85
C LEU A 185 -6.30 10.43 -5.83
N THR A 186 -6.91 9.67 -4.91
CA THR A 186 -8.36 9.51 -4.83
C THR A 186 -9.04 10.44 -3.82
N SER A 187 -8.28 11.37 -3.23
CA SER A 187 -8.75 12.26 -2.15
C SER A 187 -9.39 11.51 -0.97
N CYS A 188 -8.87 10.32 -0.67
CA CYS A 188 -9.32 9.48 0.44
C CYS A 188 -8.49 9.77 1.70
N ASP A 189 -8.68 10.95 2.28
CA ASP A 189 -7.83 11.41 3.38
C ASP A 189 -8.00 10.58 4.66
N SER A 190 -9.14 9.90 4.84
CA SER A 190 -9.46 9.11 6.03
C SER A 190 -8.45 7.99 6.34
N ILE A 191 -7.76 7.46 5.32
CA ILE A 191 -6.78 6.37 5.48
C ILE A 191 -5.33 6.86 5.68
N LEU A 192 -5.09 8.17 5.49
CA LEU A 192 -3.73 8.73 5.52
C LEU A 192 -3.02 8.57 6.87
N PRO A 193 -3.64 8.85 8.03
CA PRO A 193 -2.92 8.77 9.30
C PRO A 193 -2.38 7.37 9.56
N VAL A 194 -3.17 6.32 9.27
CA VAL A 194 -2.73 4.93 9.39
C VAL A 194 -1.64 4.61 8.37
N ALA A 195 -1.84 4.95 7.10
CA ALA A 195 -0.87 4.64 6.05
C ALA A 195 0.50 5.31 6.30
N LEU A 196 0.50 6.55 6.81
CA LEU A 196 1.71 7.26 7.22
C LEU A 196 2.32 6.67 8.51
N ALA A 197 1.51 6.24 9.48
CA ALA A 197 1.99 5.52 10.66
C ALA A 197 2.73 4.22 10.28
N VAL A 198 2.18 3.44 9.33
CA VAL A 198 2.88 2.26 8.78
C VAL A 198 4.15 2.66 8.02
N CYS A 199 4.16 3.81 7.32
CA CYS A 199 5.40 4.30 6.71
C CYS A 199 6.49 4.63 7.74
N CYS A 200 6.13 5.03 8.96
CA CYS A 200 7.09 5.34 10.03
C CYS A 200 7.81 4.08 10.54
N THR A 201 7.26 2.88 10.33
CA THR A 201 7.90 1.60 10.67
C THR A 201 8.91 1.14 9.61
N LEU A 202 9.11 1.92 8.54
CA LEU A 202 10.08 1.59 7.49
C LEU A 202 11.48 2.07 7.88
N ASP A 203 12.47 1.33 7.39
CA ASP A 203 13.86 1.78 7.43
C ASP A 203 14.06 3.05 6.57
N ALA A 204 15.13 3.79 6.86
CA ALA A 204 15.44 5.05 6.18
C ALA A 204 15.61 4.88 4.66
N LYS A 205 16.10 3.72 4.19
CA LYS A 205 16.32 3.47 2.75
C LYS A 205 14.97 3.37 2.03
N HIS A 206 14.02 2.63 2.58
CA HIS A 206 12.69 2.48 2.02
C HIS A 206 11.89 3.78 2.12
N LEU A 207 11.98 4.49 3.25
CA LEU A 207 11.28 5.76 3.41
C LEU A 207 11.76 6.82 2.40
N LEU A 208 13.08 6.92 2.16
CA LEU A 208 13.67 7.89 1.23
C LEU A 208 13.59 7.48 -0.24
N ARG A 209 13.86 6.20 -0.54
CA ARG A 209 14.00 5.72 -1.94
C ARG A 209 12.76 5.03 -2.46
N GLY A 210 11.81 4.73 -1.58
CA GLY A 210 10.62 3.96 -1.89
C GLY A 210 10.93 2.55 -2.37
N PHE A 211 9.98 1.96 -3.09
CA PHE A 211 10.13 0.63 -3.70
C PHE A 211 10.01 0.71 -5.23
N LYS A 212 10.52 -0.33 -5.90
CA LYS A 212 10.45 -0.48 -7.35
C LYS A 212 9.18 -1.27 -7.70
N ARG A 213 8.36 -0.72 -8.60
CA ARG A 213 7.20 -1.40 -9.19
C ARG A 213 7.65 -2.40 -10.27
N GLN A 214 6.74 -3.25 -10.75
CA GLN A 214 7.05 -4.25 -11.76
C GLN A 214 7.54 -3.63 -13.09
N ASP A 215 6.96 -2.49 -13.46
CA ASP A 215 7.32 -1.69 -14.64
C ASP A 215 8.69 -0.98 -14.54
N GLY A 216 9.34 -1.10 -13.38
CA GLY A 216 10.63 -0.52 -13.09
C GLY A 216 10.61 0.93 -12.60
N THR A 217 9.44 1.58 -12.59
CA THR A 217 9.26 2.88 -11.94
C THR A 217 9.42 2.75 -10.43
N ARG A 218 9.64 3.88 -9.75
CA ARG A 218 9.77 3.93 -8.29
C ARG A 218 8.58 4.63 -7.67
N GLU A 219 7.94 3.95 -6.74
CA GLU A 219 6.90 4.51 -5.88
C GLU A 219 7.56 5.13 -4.65
N LYS A 220 7.36 6.42 -4.42
CA LYS A 220 7.95 7.19 -3.30
C LYS A 220 6.92 8.12 -2.69
N LEU A 221 7.06 8.42 -1.40
CA LEU A 221 6.30 9.51 -0.78
C LEU A 221 6.64 10.84 -1.47
N CYS A 222 5.67 11.74 -1.54
CA CYS A 222 5.96 13.13 -1.86
C CYS A 222 6.82 13.75 -0.73
N GLU A 223 7.50 14.86 -1.03
CA GLU A 223 8.39 15.51 -0.07
C GLU A 223 7.66 15.91 1.22
N GLU A 224 6.43 16.39 1.11
CA GLU A 224 5.62 16.80 2.25
C GLU A 224 5.29 15.62 3.18
N ASP A 225 4.85 14.50 2.61
CA ASP A 225 4.52 13.29 3.38
C ASP A 225 5.78 12.59 3.93
N LEU A 226 6.92 12.71 3.23
CA LEU A 226 8.21 12.27 3.77
C LEU A 226 8.60 13.08 5.01
N VAL A 227 8.48 14.41 4.96
CA VAL A 227 8.74 15.29 6.12
C VAL A 227 7.80 14.97 7.28
N ARG A 228 6.51 14.71 6.99
CA ARG A 228 5.54 14.25 7.99
C ARG A 228 6.01 12.97 8.67
N CYS A 229 6.37 11.93 7.91
CA CYS A 229 6.86 10.67 8.45
C CYS A 229 8.12 10.85 9.30
N LEU A 230 9.08 11.66 8.87
CA LEU A 230 10.32 11.89 9.63
C LEU A 230 10.06 12.55 11.00
N ARG A 231 9.18 13.57 11.06
CA ARG A 231 8.80 14.24 12.32
C ARG A 231 7.94 13.34 13.21
N ALA A 232 6.99 12.63 12.59
CA ALA A 232 6.12 11.71 13.30
C ALA A 232 6.90 10.55 13.90
N LYS A 233 7.92 10.01 13.22
CA LYS A 233 8.74 8.92 13.74
C LYS A 233 9.42 9.29 15.06
N GLU A 234 9.95 10.50 15.17
CA GLU A 234 10.51 11.02 16.43
C GLU A 234 9.42 11.12 17.52
N THR A 235 8.29 11.74 17.20
CA THR A 235 7.19 11.97 18.16
C THR A 235 6.59 10.65 18.65
N LEU A 236 6.28 9.73 17.73
CA LEU A 236 5.70 8.42 18.03
C LEU A 236 6.64 7.58 18.90
N MET A 237 7.94 7.61 18.60
CA MET A 237 8.94 6.91 19.42
C MET A 237 9.00 7.49 20.84
N GLN A 238 9.05 8.83 20.98
CA GLN A 238 9.04 9.49 22.29
C GLN A 238 7.78 9.18 23.10
N GLU A 239 6.60 9.24 22.48
CA GLU A 239 5.33 8.97 23.16
C GLU A 239 5.19 7.49 23.53
N ALA A 240 5.62 6.56 22.67
CA ALA A 240 5.63 5.13 22.97
C ALA A 240 6.58 4.79 24.14
N SER A 241 7.82 5.32 24.14
CA SER A 241 8.75 5.12 25.24
C SER A 241 8.23 5.74 26.54
N ALA A 242 7.64 6.93 26.49
CA ALA A 242 7.05 7.58 27.66
C ALA A 242 5.84 6.80 28.20
N ALA A 243 4.98 6.27 27.32
CA ALA A 243 3.86 5.42 27.68
C ALA A 243 4.30 4.16 28.43
N LEU A 244 5.34 3.49 27.92
CA LEU A 244 5.95 2.33 28.56
C LEU A 244 6.40 2.66 29.99
N LEU A 245 7.23 3.70 30.16
CA LEU A 245 7.74 4.10 31.48
C LEU A 245 6.60 4.49 32.44
N LYS A 246 5.59 5.23 31.96
CA LYS A 246 4.43 5.61 32.75
C LYS A 246 3.61 4.39 33.17
N ALA A 247 3.41 3.42 32.29
CA ALA A 247 2.67 2.20 32.59
C ALA A 247 3.35 1.39 33.70
N PHE A 248 4.66 1.17 33.61
CA PHE A 248 5.44 0.51 34.67
C PHE A 248 5.43 1.32 35.98
N SER A 249 5.60 2.63 35.93
CA SER A 249 5.57 3.48 37.13
C SER A 249 4.23 3.40 37.87
N SER A 250 3.12 3.33 37.12
CA SER A 250 1.78 3.21 37.67
C SER A 250 1.59 1.86 38.37
N LEU A 251 2.06 0.78 37.74
CA LEU A 251 1.90 -0.56 38.29
C LEU A 251 2.84 -0.86 39.46
N LEU A 252 4.05 -0.27 39.48
CA LEU A 252 4.96 -0.35 40.64
C LEU A 252 4.42 0.42 41.87
N GLY A 253 3.50 1.37 41.65
CA GLY A 253 2.75 2.05 42.72
C GLY A 253 1.56 1.24 43.24
N TYR A 254 1.08 0.24 42.49
CA TYR A 254 -0.03 -0.63 42.89
C TYR A 254 0.43 -1.70 43.89
N VAL A 255 -0.43 -2.02 44.87
CA VAL A 255 -0.15 -3.06 45.87
C VAL A 255 -0.79 -4.36 45.40
N CYS A 256 0.04 -5.34 45.04
CA CYS A 256 -0.39 -6.71 44.77
C CYS A 256 -0.06 -7.59 45.99
N ASP A 257 -1.00 -8.45 46.39
CA ASP A 257 -0.83 -9.39 47.51
C ASP A 257 0.27 -10.43 47.24
N ASN A 258 0.62 -10.67 45.97
CA ASN A 258 1.68 -11.58 45.61
C ASN A 258 3.06 -10.88 45.70
N PRO A 259 3.93 -11.29 46.64
CA PRO A 259 5.20 -10.60 46.90
C PRO A 259 6.20 -10.71 45.74
N VAL A 260 6.04 -11.65 44.81
CA VAL A 260 6.95 -11.80 43.66
C VAL A 260 6.62 -10.86 42.49
N CYS A 261 5.43 -10.26 42.46
CA CYS A 261 5.01 -9.39 41.37
C CYS A 261 5.85 -8.12 41.26
N ARG A 262 6.09 -7.42 42.38
CA ARG A 262 6.88 -6.17 42.36
C ARG A 262 8.32 -6.40 41.90
N PRO A 263 9.09 -7.38 42.45
CA PRO A 263 10.41 -7.72 41.92
C PRO A 263 10.36 -8.19 40.46
N GLY A 264 9.34 -8.96 40.07
CA GLY A 264 9.15 -9.42 38.70
C GLY A 264 8.96 -8.27 37.71
N LEU A 265 8.15 -7.27 38.06
CA LEU A 265 7.94 -6.06 37.26
C LEU A 265 9.21 -5.21 37.14
N HIS A 266 9.98 -5.08 38.24
CA HIS A 266 11.27 -4.40 38.20
C HIS A 266 12.27 -5.12 37.28
N LYS A 267 12.33 -6.46 37.36
CA LYS A 267 13.16 -7.26 36.47
C LYS A 267 12.76 -7.05 35.02
N LEU A 268 11.46 -7.16 34.71
CA LEU A 268 10.95 -6.95 33.36
C LEU A 268 11.29 -5.55 32.82
N LEU A 269 11.11 -4.51 33.63
CA LEU A 269 11.48 -3.15 33.24
C LEU A 269 12.99 -3.02 32.95
N ASN A 270 13.84 -3.65 33.76
CA ASN A 270 15.29 -3.65 33.54
C ASN A 270 15.68 -4.43 32.28
N ASP A 271 15.03 -5.55 32.02
CA ASP A 271 15.26 -6.37 30.82
C ASP A 271 14.88 -5.56 29.56
N ILE A 272 13.74 -4.84 29.60
CA ILE A 272 13.34 -3.93 28.51
C ILE A 272 14.31 -2.75 28.39
N ALA A 273 14.72 -2.13 29.50
CA ALA A 273 15.66 -1.00 29.48
C ALA A 273 17.05 -1.38 28.93
N ALA A 274 17.44 -2.65 29.05
CA ALA A 274 18.66 -3.20 28.46
C ALA A 274 18.54 -3.48 26.96
N ASP A 275 17.31 -3.58 26.43
CA ASP A 275 17.02 -3.75 25.01
C ASP A 275 16.63 -2.41 24.37
N ALA A 276 17.61 -1.76 23.74
CA ALA A 276 17.38 -0.50 23.03
C ALA A 276 16.29 -0.60 21.95
N GLY A 277 16.10 -1.77 21.33
CA GLY A 277 15.06 -2.01 20.34
C GLY A 277 13.67 -2.10 20.96
N ALA A 278 13.54 -2.58 22.20
CA ALA A 278 12.29 -2.59 22.92
C ALA A 278 11.90 -1.20 23.46
N VAL A 279 12.88 -0.36 23.83
CA VAL A 279 12.65 1.01 24.30
C VAL A 279 12.31 1.96 23.14
N ALA A 280 13.07 1.87 22.05
CA ALA A 280 12.93 2.70 20.85
C ALA A 280 12.31 1.90 19.70
N ASP A 281 11.24 1.17 20.00
CA ASP A 281 10.58 0.32 19.02
C ASP A 281 9.97 1.16 17.89
N GLU A 282 10.18 0.72 16.66
CA GLU A 282 9.64 1.40 15.47
C GLU A 282 8.10 1.31 15.38
N HIS A 283 7.47 0.53 16.26
CA HIS A 283 6.04 0.27 16.31
C HIS A 283 5.37 0.89 17.55
N PRO A 284 4.81 2.10 17.43
CA PRO A 284 4.14 2.77 18.54
C PRO A 284 2.85 2.07 19.02
N PHE A 285 2.31 1.13 18.23
CA PHE A 285 1.01 0.49 18.47
C PHE A 285 1.08 -1.04 18.49
N ARG A 286 2.17 -1.58 19.03
CA ARG A 286 2.36 -3.03 19.19
C ARG A 286 1.15 -3.68 19.90
N ASP A 287 0.56 -4.70 19.30
CA ASP A 287 -0.42 -5.53 20.00
C ASP A 287 0.29 -6.35 21.08
N TRP A 288 0.05 -6.01 22.34
CA TRP A 288 0.64 -6.70 23.47
C TRP A 288 0.09 -8.12 23.62
N ASP A 289 -1.12 -8.39 23.15
CA ASP A 289 -1.82 -9.68 23.28
C ASP A 289 -1.53 -10.64 22.11
N ASN A 290 -0.84 -10.19 21.06
CA ASN A 290 -0.53 -11.03 19.91
C ASN A 290 0.70 -11.91 20.16
N ALA A 291 0.51 -13.24 20.02
CA ALA A 291 1.50 -14.29 20.21
C ALA A 291 2.70 -14.26 19.25
N GLY A 292 2.75 -13.30 18.30
CA GLY A 292 3.88 -13.10 17.38
C GLY A 292 5.06 -12.31 17.97
N TYR A 293 4.84 -11.56 19.04
CA TYR A 293 5.91 -10.93 19.82
C TYR A 293 6.23 -11.84 21.01
N ALA A 294 7.53 -11.97 21.36
CA ALA A 294 7.94 -12.73 22.54
C ALA A 294 7.11 -12.25 23.73
N ASP A 295 6.33 -13.15 24.35
CA ASP A 295 5.50 -12.79 25.48
C ASP A 295 6.46 -12.27 26.56
N TRP A 296 6.35 -10.96 26.85
CA TRP A 296 7.17 -10.29 27.86
C TRP A 296 7.05 -10.95 29.23
N PHE A 297 5.99 -11.73 29.43
CA PHE A 297 5.74 -12.46 30.65
C PHE A 297 6.12 -13.94 30.56
N GLU A 298 6.68 -14.41 29.44
CA GLU A 298 7.18 -15.79 29.32
C GLU A 298 8.26 -16.04 30.37
N GLY A 299 8.00 -16.98 31.30
CA GLY A 299 8.89 -17.25 32.42
C GLY A 299 8.92 -16.16 33.50
N SER A 300 8.04 -15.17 33.45
CA SER A 300 7.94 -14.10 34.44
C SER A 300 7.19 -14.56 35.70
N PRO A 301 7.66 -14.22 36.90
CA PRO A 301 6.97 -14.54 38.16
C PRO A 301 5.77 -13.64 38.46
N VAL A 302 5.45 -12.67 37.58
CA VAL A 302 4.34 -11.73 37.74
C VAL A 302 2.99 -12.46 37.60
N CYS A 303 2.05 -12.25 38.51
CA CYS A 303 0.73 -12.89 38.45
C CYS A 303 -0.12 -12.36 37.30
N ALA A 304 -1.03 -13.19 36.78
CA ALA A 304 -1.91 -12.85 35.65
C ALA A 304 -2.64 -11.50 35.81
N SER A 305 -3.15 -11.20 37.01
CA SER A 305 -3.83 -9.93 37.30
C SER A 305 -2.93 -8.71 37.08
N CYS A 306 -1.64 -8.77 37.47
CA CYS A 306 -0.69 -7.69 37.22
C CYS A 306 -0.28 -7.62 35.74
N GLN A 307 -0.19 -8.76 35.05
CA GLN A 307 0.08 -8.80 33.61
C GLN A 307 -1.06 -8.12 32.83
N ASP A 308 -2.31 -8.50 33.11
CA ASP A 308 -3.51 -7.92 32.50
C ASP A 308 -3.63 -6.43 32.79
N CYS A 309 -3.29 -6.00 34.00
CA CYS A 309 -3.27 -4.59 34.37
C CYS A 309 -2.24 -3.82 33.53
N LEU A 310 -1.02 -4.35 33.37
CA LEU A 310 0.01 -3.72 32.54
C LEU A 310 -0.44 -3.61 31.08
N ARG A 311 -0.98 -4.71 30.51
CA ARG A 311 -1.51 -4.76 29.14
C ARG A 311 -2.58 -3.69 28.90
N LYS A 312 -3.55 -3.59 29.81
CA LYS A 312 -4.62 -2.57 29.74
C LYS A 312 -4.09 -1.14 29.81
N VAL A 313 -3.15 -0.87 30.70
CA VAL A 313 -2.56 0.47 30.82
C VAL A 313 -1.77 0.84 29.56
N LEU A 314 -0.97 -0.09 29.02
CA LEU A 314 -0.24 0.13 27.76
C LEU A 314 -1.18 0.37 26.58
N GLN A 315 -2.25 -0.43 26.45
CA GLN A 315 -3.26 -0.26 25.40
C GLN A 315 -3.99 1.09 25.52
N ALA A 316 -4.31 1.53 26.75
CA ALA A 316 -4.91 2.84 26.97
C ALA A 316 -4.02 3.99 26.45
N TYR A 317 -2.70 3.91 26.65
CA TYR A 317 -1.78 4.88 26.06
C TYR A 317 -1.73 4.80 24.53
N GLN A 318 -1.80 3.61 23.94
CA GLN A 318 -1.87 3.46 22.49
C GLN A 318 -3.11 4.12 21.89
N VAL A 319 -4.26 3.99 22.56
CA VAL A 319 -5.51 4.68 22.16
C VAL A 319 -5.32 6.21 22.22
N LEU A 320 -4.63 6.74 23.24
CA LEU A 320 -4.34 8.18 23.33
C LEU A 320 -3.45 8.66 22.16
N ILE A 321 -2.42 7.89 21.81
CA ILE A 321 -1.56 8.19 20.65
C ILE A 321 -2.38 8.08 19.35
N TRP A 322 -3.28 7.10 19.25
CA TRP A 322 -4.14 6.87 18.09
C TRP A 322 -5.08 8.05 17.82
N ILE A 323 -5.75 8.57 18.85
CA ILE A 323 -6.66 9.73 18.72
C ILE A 323 -5.90 10.96 18.22
N ARG A 324 -4.63 11.11 18.61
CA ARG A 324 -3.76 12.23 18.20
C ARG A 324 -3.02 11.98 16.89
N LEU A 325 -3.21 10.84 16.22
CA LEU A 325 -2.46 10.50 15.02
C LEU A 325 -2.58 11.56 13.89
N PRO A 326 -3.76 12.15 13.60
CA PRO A 326 -3.86 13.24 12.64
C PRO A 326 -3.08 14.49 13.06
N GLU A 327 -3.11 14.84 14.36
CA GLU A 327 -2.34 15.96 14.92
C GLU A 327 -0.83 15.73 14.72
N ILE A 328 -0.34 14.53 15.05
CA ILE A 328 1.08 14.13 14.89
C ILE A 328 1.53 14.28 13.43
N PHE A 329 0.66 13.94 12.46
CA PHE A 329 0.95 14.08 11.04
C PHE A 329 0.61 15.46 10.45
N GLY A 330 0.03 16.37 11.24
CA GLY A 330 -0.44 17.67 10.75
C GLY A 330 -1.54 17.55 9.69
N LEU A 331 -2.45 16.59 9.85
CA LEU A 331 -3.59 16.32 8.98
C LEU A 331 -4.89 16.77 9.66
N LYS A 332 -5.84 17.26 8.85
CA LYS A 332 -7.20 17.57 9.30
C LYS A 332 -8.14 16.46 8.80
N ILE A 333 -8.50 15.54 9.68
CA ILE A 333 -9.40 14.43 9.37
C ILE A 333 -10.65 14.57 10.23
N GLU A 334 -11.79 14.82 9.60
CA GLU A 334 -13.07 14.90 10.30
C GLU A 334 -13.49 13.51 10.80
N GLY A 335 -14.00 13.43 12.03
CA GLY A 335 -14.49 12.18 12.61
C GLY A 335 -13.42 11.16 13.02
N TRP A 336 -12.14 11.52 13.02
CA TRP A 336 -11.06 10.60 13.36
C TRP A 336 -11.18 10.06 14.79
N GLY A 337 -11.13 8.72 14.92
CA GLY A 337 -11.08 8.05 16.21
C GLY A 337 -12.36 8.15 17.04
N LEU A 338 -13.46 8.66 16.47
CA LEU A 338 -14.78 8.55 17.08
C LEU A 338 -15.23 7.10 17.02
N SER A 339 -15.57 6.51 18.17
CA SER A 339 -16.17 5.19 18.18
C SER A 339 -17.59 5.31 17.61
N ALA A 340 -18.08 4.29 16.90
CA ALA A 340 -19.47 4.27 16.43
C ALA A 340 -20.51 4.37 17.56
N ALA A 341 -20.09 4.29 18.83
CA ALA A 341 -20.94 4.52 20.00
C ALA A 341 -21.16 6.02 20.29
N ASP A 342 -20.30 6.92 19.78
CA ASP A 342 -20.40 8.35 20.04
C ASP A 342 -21.37 9.06 19.06
N SER A 343 -21.65 8.46 17.91
CA SER A 343 -22.58 9.00 16.90
C SER A 343 -24.07 8.81 17.21
N ASP A 344 -24.41 7.98 18.20
CA ASP A 344 -25.80 7.72 18.63
C ASP A 344 -26.21 8.49 19.91
N SER A 345 -25.34 9.37 20.43
CA SER A 345 -25.61 10.11 21.67
C SER A 345 -26.34 11.46 21.50
N ASP A 346 -26.66 11.86 20.28
CA ASP A 346 -27.54 13.00 20.00
C ASP A 346 -28.99 12.54 19.81
N SER A 347 -29.58 12.03 20.89
CA SER A 347 -31.03 12.06 21.06
C SER A 347 -31.40 12.28 22.53
N ASP A 348 -31.83 13.51 22.80
CA ASP A 348 -32.74 13.95 23.84
C ASP A 348 -33.00 12.96 24.99
N THR A 349 -32.52 13.28 26.19
CA THR A 349 -33.38 13.13 27.37
C THR A 349 -33.04 14.18 28.43
N VAL A 350 -33.86 15.24 28.41
CA VAL A 350 -34.26 16.01 29.59
C VAL A 350 -34.85 15.05 30.61
N TRP A 351 -34.32 15.02 31.84
CA TRP A 351 -35.00 15.20 33.13
C TRP A 351 -34.02 15.00 34.29
#